data_AF-A0A1V0QDP1-F1
#
_entry.id   AF-A0A1V0QDP1-F1
#
_cell.length_a   1.000
_cell.length_b   1.000
_cell.length_c   1.000
_cell.angle_alpha   90.00
_cell.angle_beta   90.00
_cell.angle_gamma   90.00
#
_symmetry.space_group_name_H-M   'P 1'
#
loop_
_entity.id
_entity.type
_entity.pdbx_description
1 polymer ?
#
loop_
_entity_poly.entity_id
_entity_poly.type
_entity_poly.pdbx_seq_one_letter_code
_entity_poly.pdbx_strand_id
1 'polypeptide(L)'
;MPYSLFYHFLLLFSRSFFRNNKRYSPKEYPCYDNYEIINVDKTADIPCDYSGIMGVPITILDKWCSDQFELLGIANSARWLGYECYTIINGKKIYNRVLIRNKNPKRLGEE
;
A
#
# COMPACT_ATOMS: atom_id res chain seq x y z
N MET A 1 8.98 -38.88 -21.76
CA MET A 1 7.91 -38.15 -21.03
C MET A 1 8.50 -36.88 -20.40
N PRO A 2 8.49 -35.72 -21.10
CA PRO A 2 9.25 -34.53 -20.74
C PRO A 2 8.43 -33.46 -19.99
N TYR A 3 7.42 -33.86 -19.23
CA TYR A 3 6.51 -32.90 -18.56
C TYR A 3 7.09 -32.30 -17.27
N SER A 4 8.22 -32.81 -16.76
CA SER A 4 8.76 -32.38 -15.45
C SER A 4 9.50 -31.04 -15.48
N LEU A 5 10.05 -30.62 -16.62
CA LEU A 5 10.82 -29.37 -16.72
C LEU A 5 9.97 -28.16 -17.13
N PHE A 6 8.78 -28.38 -17.70
CA PHE A 6 7.86 -27.30 -18.07
C PHE A 6 7.15 -26.69 -16.85
N TYR A 7 6.81 -27.49 -15.84
CA TYR A 7 6.22 -26.97 -14.60
C TYR A 7 7.22 -26.20 -13.72
N HIS A 8 8.51 -26.54 -13.80
CA HIS A 8 9.54 -25.80 -13.06
C HIS A 8 9.79 -24.40 -13.64
N PHE A 9 9.56 -24.22 -14.95
CA PHE A 9 9.69 -22.92 -15.61
C PHE A 9 8.48 -21.99 -15.39
N LEU A 10 7.29 -22.56 -15.16
CA LEU A 10 6.06 -21.79 -14.89
C LEU A 10 5.97 -21.26 -13.45
N LEU A 11 6.69 -21.87 -12.50
CA LEU A 11 6.78 -21.43 -11.10
C LEU A 11 7.76 -20.25 -10.88
N LEU A 12 8.53 -19.87 -11.90
CA LEU A 12 9.45 -18.73 -11.85
C LEU A 12 8.82 -17.41 -12.33
N PHE A 13 7.57 -17.42 -12.83
CA PHE A 13 7.03 -16.27 -13.57
C PHE A 13 5.94 -15.43 -12.87
N SER A 14 5.58 -15.69 -11.62
CA SER A 14 4.52 -14.89 -10.97
C SER A 14 4.87 -14.48 -9.54
N ARG A 15 5.91 -13.68 -9.41
CA ARG A 15 6.02 -12.72 -8.31
C ARG A 15 6.57 -11.43 -8.89
N SER A 16 5.69 -10.64 -9.51
CA SER A 16 5.95 -9.20 -9.67
C SER A 16 5.97 -8.59 -8.26
N PHE A 17 7.08 -8.79 -7.56
CA PHE A 17 7.31 -8.25 -6.24
C PHE A 17 7.47 -6.74 -6.40
N PHE A 18 6.49 -6.00 -5.90
CA PHE A 18 6.56 -4.55 -5.86
C PHE A 18 7.71 -4.16 -4.90
N ARG A 19 8.84 -3.72 -5.46
CA ARG A 19 10.06 -3.44 -4.69
C ARG A 19 10.14 -1.96 -4.34
N ASN A 20 9.65 -1.61 -3.16
CA ASN A 20 9.78 -0.27 -2.61
C ASN A 20 11.09 -0.14 -1.81
N ASN A 21 11.91 0.82 -2.18
CA ASN A 21 13.15 1.18 -1.46
C ASN A 21 12.99 2.46 -0.63
N LYS A 22 11.78 3.02 -0.55
CA LYS A 22 11.49 4.24 0.18
C LYS A 22 11.26 3.95 1.65
N ARG A 23 11.85 4.81 2.49
CA ARG A 23 11.69 4.80 3.94
C ARG A 23 10.68 5.86 4.34
N TYR A 24 9.95 5.60 5.41
CA TYR A 24 9.01 6.54 5.96
C TYR A 24 9.73 7.78 6.52
N SER A 25 9.27 8.96 6.10
CA SER A 25 9.72 10.26 6.63
C SER A 25 8.50 11.13 6.92
N PRO A 26 8.28 11.58 8.17
CA PRO A 26 7.08 12.34 8.53
C PRO A 26 6.95 13.68 7.78
N LYS A 27 8.05 14.19 7.21
CA LYS A 27 8.04 15.41 6.38
C LYS A 27 7.50 15.18 4.98
N GLU A 28 7.67 13.98 4.43
CA GLU A 28 7.26 13.63 3.06
C GLU A 28 5.86 13.01 3.02
N TYR A 29 5.44 12.36 4.10
CA TYR A 29 4.14 11.69 4.20
C TYR A 29 3.27 12.38 5.26
N PRO A 30 2.52 13.44 4.89
CA PRO A 30 1.62 14.11 5.83
C PRO A 30 0.51 13.16 6.27
N CYS A 31 0.12 13.21 7.54
CA CYS A 31 -1.00 12.45 8.08
C CYS A 31 -2.34 13.12 7.74
N TYR A 32 -3.41 12.33 7.72
CA TYR A 32 -4.78 12.84 7.66
C TYR A 32 -5.20 13.46 8.99
N ASP A 33 -6.03 14.48 8.91
CA ASP A 33 -6.60 15.10 10.09
C ASP A 33 -7.56 14.10 10.76
N ASN A 34 -7.35 13.88 12.06
CA ASN A 34 -8.12 12.96 12.92
C ASN A 34 -7.86 11.46 12.71
N TYR A 35 -6.93 11.06 11.84
CA TYR A 35 -6.60 9.64 11.62
C TYR A 35 -5.10 9.42 11.54
N GLU A 36 -4.61 8.31 12.10
CA GLU A 36 -3.23 7.84 11.95
C GLU A 36 -3.01 7.19 10.58
N ILE A 37 -3.35 7.92 9.52
CA ILE A 37 -3.24 7.48 8.14
C ILE A 37 -2.30 8.43 7.41
N ILE A 38 -1.24 7.90 6.83
CA ILE A 38 -0.30 8.71 6.06
C ILE A 38 -0.78 8.86 4.62
N ASN A 39 -0.65 10.06 4.07
CA ASN A 39 -0.89 10.30 2.66
C ASN A 39 0.35 9.94 1.85
N VAL A 40 0.16 9.13 0.82
CA VAL A 40 1.19 8.77 -0.15
C VAL A 40 0.72 9.24 -1.52
N ASP A 41 1.44 10.19 -2.12
CA ASP A 41 1.03 10.77 -3.39
C ASP A 41 1.25 9.82 -4.58
N LYS A 42 2.30 9.02 -4.53
CA LYS A 42 2.66 8.08 -5.59
C LYS A 42 2.82 6.68 -5.04
N THR A 43 2.28 5.71 -5.78
CA THR A 43 2.43 4.28 -5.47
C THR A 43 3.90 3.85 -5.32
N ALA A 44 4.80 4.40 -6.13
CA ALA A 44 6.23 4.10 -6.07
C ALA A 44 6.91 4.63 -4.78
N ASP A 45 6.28 5.59 -4.11
CA ASP A 45 6.78 6.19 -2.87
C ASP A 45 6.16 5.54 -1.63
N ILE A 46 5.50 4.38 -1.75
CA ILE A 46 4.94 3.68 -0.58
C ILE A 46 6.09 3.20 0.32
N PRO A 47 6.17 3.66 1.59
CA PRO A 47 7.19 3.21 2.51
C PRO A 47 7.01 1.73 2.86
N CYS A 48 8.09 0.95 2.82
CA CYS A 48 8.05 -0.48 3.14
C CYS A 48 8.24 -0.79 4.63
N ASP A 49 8.71 0.19 5.40
CA ASP A 49 8.97 0.17 6.83
C ASP A 49 7.77 0.66 7.67
N TYR A 50 6.73 1.20 7.02
CA TYR A 50 5.53 1.68 7.71
C TYR A 50 4.50 0.55 7.89
N SER A 51 4.15 0.28 9.15
CA SER A 51 3.16 -0.74 9.54
C SER A 51 1.73 -0.21 9.67
N GLY A 52 1.55 1.11 9.62
CA GLY A 52 0.24 1.76 9.75
C GLY A 52 -0.59 1.70 8.47
N ILE A 53 -1.68 2.47 8.46
CA ILE A 53 -2.58 2.61 7.31
C ILE A 53 -2.07 3.73 6.40
N MET A 54 -2.09 3.48 5.10
CA MET A 54 -1.58 4.40 4.08
C MET A 54 -2.67 4.70 3.06
N GLY A 55 -2.87 5.99 2.77
CA GLY A 55 -3.72 6.45 1.68
C GLY A 55 -2.93 6.62 0.39
N VAL A 56 -3.12 5.71 -0.56
CA VAL A 56 -2.43 5.69 -1.86
C VAL A 56 -3.39 6.05 -2.99
N PRO A 57 -2.90 6.53 -4.16
CA PRO A 57 -3.77 6.72 -5.32
C PRO A 57 -4.37 5.39 -5.81
N ILE A 58 -5.56 5.43 -6.42
CA ILE A 58 -6.26 4.25 -6.96
C ILE A 58 -5.45 3.47 -8.01
N THR A 59 -4.44 4.11 -8.60
CA THR A 59 -3.49 3.49 -9.53
C THR A 59 -2.67 2.35 -8.91
N ILE A 60 -2.62 2.21 -7.58
CA ILE A 60 -2.02 1.03 -6.92
C ILE A 60 -2.66 -0.30 -7.40
N LEU A 61 -3.92 -0.27 -7.84
CA LEU A 61 -4.64 -1.47 -8.28
C LEU A 61 -3.99 -2.16 -9.49
N ASP A 62 -3.30 -1.40 -10.35
CA ASP A 62 -2.56 -1.92 -11.50
C ASP A 62 -1.34 -2.77 -11.07
N LYS A 63 -0.75 -2.44 -9.92
CA LYS A 63 0.43 -3.11 -9.35
C LYS A 63 0.09 -3.84 -8.05
N TRP A 64 -1.17 -4.26 -7.91
CA TRP A 64 -1.68 -4.83 -6.68
C TRP A 64 -1.04 -6.17 -6.36
N CYS A 65 -0.65 -6.35 -5.09
CA CYS A 65 -0.12 -7.61 -4.58
C CYS A 65 -0.78 -7.91 -3.22
N SER A 66 -1.74 -8.84 -3.22
CA SER A 66 -2.51 -9.24 -2.03
C SER A 66 -1.67 -9.87 -0.92
N ASP A 67 -0.49 -10.38 -1.27
CA ASP A 67 0.47 -10.97 -0.33
C ASP A 67 1.24 -9.89 0.45
N GLN A 68 1.48 -8.73 -0.18
CA GLN A 68 2.23 -7.62 0.42
C GLN A 68 1.31 -6.62 1.11
N PHE A 69 0.15 -6.32 0.51
CA PHE A 69 -0.76 -5.28 0.99
C PHE A 69 -2.14 -5.84 1.30
N GLU A 70 -2.72 -5.31 2.37
CA GLU A 70 -4.12 -5.51 2.76
C GLU A 70 -4.93 -4.29 2.28
N LEU A 71 -6.02 -4.53 1.56
CA LEU A 71 -6.94 -3.49 1.13
C LEU A 71 -7.97 -3.24 2.23
N LEU A 72 -7.94 -2.05 2.83
CA LEU A 72 -8.89 -1.69 3.89
C LEU A 72 -10.12 -0.96 3.34
N GLY A 73 -9.99 -0.27 2.20
CA GLY A 73 -11.12 0.40 1.54
C GLY A 73 -10.71 1.64 0.77
N ILE A 74 -11.68 2.43 0.31
CA ILE A 74 -11.45 3.72 -0.36
C ILE A 74 -11.86 4.82 0.62
N ALA A 75 -10.93 5.69 0.99
CA ALA A 75 -11.23 6.85 1.82
C ALA A 75 -12.32 7.71 1.15
N ASN A 76 -13.29 8.19 1.93
CA ASN A 76 -14.58 8.80 1.52
C ASN A 76 -15.68 7.81 1.02
N SER A 77 -15.38 6.54 0.73
CA SER A 77 -16.38 5.50 0.38
C SER A 77 -16.30 4.23 1.22
N ALA A 78 -15.36 4.15 2.15
CA ALA A 78 -15.19 3.10 3.17
C ALA A 78 -16.35 3.04 4.18
N ARG A 79 -17.39 3.87 3.98
CA ARG A 79 -18.67 3.80 4.67
C ARG A 79 -19.30 2.40 4.59
N TRP A 80 -19.04 1.65 3.52
CA TRP A 80 -19.47 0.25 3.35
C TRP A 80 -18.68 -0.77 4.17
N LEU A 81 -17.48 -0.42 4.62
CA LEU A 81 -16.57 -1.28 5.41
C LEU A 81 -16.47 -0.83 6.88
N GLY A 82 -17.32 0.10 7.32
CA GLY A 82 -17.36 0.57 8.70
C GLY A 82 -16.25 1.55 9.10
N TYR A 83 -15.42 2.00 8.14
CA TYR A 83 -14.39 2.99 8.39
C TYR A 83 -14.83 4.35 7.83
N GLU A 84 -15.22 5.26 8.72
CA GLU A 84 -15.29 6.67 8.39
C GLU A 84 -13.85 7.18 8.33
N CYS A 85 -13.31 7.35 7.13
CA CYS A 85 -12.04 8.03 6.92
C CYS A 85 -12.25 9.12 5.88
N TYR A 86 -12.07 10.36 6.33
CA TYR A 86 -12.08 11.52 5.47
C TYR A 86 -10.66 11.80 4.99
N THR A 87 -10.50 11.96 3.68
CA THR A 87 -9.26 12.40 3.06
C THR A 87 -9.07 13.90 3.28
N ILE A 88 -8.89 14.32 4.52
CA ILE A 88 -8.66 15.72 4.89
C ILE A 88 -7.22 15.84 5.39
N ILE A 89 -6.45 16.76 4.82
CA ILE A 89 -5.11 17.11 5.27
C ILE A 89 -5.11 18.61 5.53
N ASN A 90 -4.75 19.04 6.74
CA ASN A 90 -4.66 20.45 7.12
C ASN A 90 -5.96 21.24 6.80
N GLY A 91 -7.12 20.66 7.07
CA GLY A 91 -8.45 21.23 6.82
C GLY A 91 -8.89 21.20 5.36
N LYS A 92 -8.05 20.70 4.44
CA LYS A 92 -8.37 20.63 3.01
C LYS A 92 -8.75 19.21 2.60
N LYS A 93 -9.97 19.06 2.05
CA LYS A 93 -10.39 17.80 1.43
C LYS A 93 -9.57 17.54 0.17
N ILE A 94 -8.86 16.41 0.15
CA ILE A 94 -8.14 15.91 -1.02
C ILE A 94 -8.97 14.84 -1.74
N TYR A 95 -8.51 14.45 -2.93
CA TYR A 95 -9.14 13.40 -3.73
C TYR A 95 -9.19 12.05 -3.01
N ASN A 96 -10.14 11.20 -3.43
CA ASN A 96 -10.32 9.88 -2.85
C ASN A 96 -9.03 9.06 -3.00
N ARG A 97 -8.62 8.42 -1.90
CA ARG A 97 -7.44 7.54 -1.82
C ARG A 97 -7.88 6.14 -1.47
N VAL A 98 -7.09 5.15 -1.88
CA VAL A 98 -7.25 3.77 -1.43
C VAL A 98 -6.46 3.61 -0.13
N LEU A 99 -7.10 3.11 0.90
CA LEU A 99 -6.49 2.76 2.18
C LEU A 99 -5.92 1.35 2.08
N ILE A 100 -4.62 1.26 2.27
CA ILE A 100 -3.88 0.01 2.29
C ILE A 100 -3.09 -0.11 3.59
N ARG A 101 -2.83 -1.33 4.01
CA ARG A 101 -1.91 -1.64 5.11
C ARG A 101 -0.86 -2.61 4.61
N ASN A 102 0.41 -2.41 4.99
CA ASN A 102 1.46 -3.37 4.70
C ASN A 102 1.33 -4.59 5.63
N LYS A 103 1.24 -5.80 5.07
CA LYS A 103 1.17 -7.05 5.84
C LYS A 103 2.54 -7.48 6.38
N ASN A 104 3.60 -7.15 5.64
CA ASN A 104 4.98 -7.55 5.94
C ASN A 104 5.89 -6.31 5.97
N PRO A 105 5.74 -5.41 6.96
CA PRO A 105 6.62 -4.26 7.08
C PRO A 105 8.05 -4.73 7.33
N LYS A 106 9.00 -4.21 6.54
CA LYS A 106 10.42 -4.51 6.76
C LYS A 106 10.82 -3.94 8.12
N ARG A 107 11.33 -4.81 9.01
CA ARG A 107 11.92 -4.36 10.27
C ARG A 107 13.24 -3.65 9.96
N LEU A 108 13.41 -2.45 10.51
CA LEU A 108 14.69 -1.75 10.50
C LEU A 108 15.72 -2.64 11.22
N GLY A 109 16.61 -3.29 10.47
CA GLY A 109 17.74 -4.04 11.04
C GLY A 109 18.06 -5.41 10.44
N GLU A 110 17.34 -5.91 9.43
CA GLU A 110 17.68 -7.18 8.76
C GLU A 110 18.36 -6.89 7.42
N GLU A 111 19.69 -6.77 7.45
CA GLU A 111 20.60 -6.90 6.30
C GLU A 111 21.08 -8.35 6.16
#